data_AF-A0A1I3LAA4-F1
#
_entry.id   AF-A0A1I3LAA4-F1
#
_cell.length_a   1.000
_cell.length_b   1.000
_cell.length_c   1.000
_cell.angle_alpha   90.00
_cell.angle_beta   90.00
_cell.angle_gamma   90.00
#
_symmetry.space_group_name_H-M   'P 1'
#
loop_
_entity.id
_entity.type
_entity.pdbx_description
1 polymer ?
#
loop_
_entity_poly.entity_id
_entity_poly.type
_entity_poly.pdbx_seq_one_letter_code
_entity_poly.pdbx_strand_id
1 'polypeptide(L)'
;MPEDIDIPASGSTNAIVLFPWQVWLFFAFSSVESIAKCILTWNPGFKQINELVLPYTGWSDAWYLFAAVMFPFVLVFSFLSGRVLKLPRQEVLKMHAGYLSFCRWLLMLAITSGIIGFAWHYGREDFGNPYLMVSPWKPVWTVVVPAFWLWMLSIARRRMNAEIDACSQ
;
A
#
# COMPACT_ATOMS: atom_id res chain seq x y z
N MET A 1 10.02 25.61 53.75
CA MET A 1 9.87 25.97 52.34
C MET A 1 10.25 24.73 51.55
N PRO A 2 9.30 24.03 50.90
CA PRO A 2 9.65 22.94 50.01
C PRO A 2 10.27 23.53 48.74
N GLU A 3 11.42 23.01 48.34
CA GLU A 3 12.04 23.28 47.05
C GLU A 3 11.10 22.79 45.95
N ASP A 4 10.67 23.72 45.08
CA ASP A 4 10.02 23.40 43.83
C ASP A 4 11.01 22.60 42.99
N ILE A 5 10.74 21.30 42.87
CA ILE A 5 11.44 20.42 41.94
C ILE A 5 11.01 20.86 40.55
N ASP A 6 11.88 21.64 39.89
CA ASP A 6 11.79 21.92 38.46
C ASP A 6 11.83 20.58 37.71
N ILE A 7 10.65 20.08 37.34
CA ILE A 7 10.52 18.98 36.41
C ILE A 7 10.99 19.52 35.05
N PRO A 8 12.10 19.04 34.48
CA PRO A 8 12.58 19.52 33.19
C PRO A 8 11.46 19.28 32.17
N ALA A 9 11.04 20.36 31.51
CA ALA A 9 10.02 20.37 30.50
C ALA A 9 10.32 19.29 29.46
N SER A 10 9.61 18.16 29.59
CA SER A 10 9.33 17.13 28.60
C SER A 10 10.27 17.21 27.39
N GLY A 11 11.51 16.78 27.62
CA GLY A 11 12.53 16.72 26.60
C GLY A 11 11.96 15.99 25.39
N SER A 12 12.15 16.65 24.23
CA SER A 12 12.11 16.12 22.86
C SER A 12 12.66 14.69 22.82
N THR A 13 11.85 13.73 23.24
CA THR A 13 12.14 12.33 23.09
C THR A 13 11.98 12.14 21.60
N ASN A 14 13.07 11.72 20.94
CA ASN A 14 13.05 11.28 19.56
C ASN A 14 12.10 10.08 19.48
N ALA A 15 10.80 10.37 19.46
CA ALA A 15 9.74 9.39 19.47
C ALA A 15 9.82 8.72 18.11
N ILE A 16 10.42 7.54 18.10
CA ILE A 16 10.42 6.66 16.94
C ILE A 16 8.94 6.41 16.64
N VAL A 17 8.44 7.01 15.57
CA VAL A 17 7.09 6.76 15.08
C VAL A 17 7.08 5.33 14.56
N LEU A 18 6.68 4.40 15.44
CA LEU A 18 6.50 3.01 15.09
C LEU A 18 5.26 2.89 14.20
N PHE A 19 5.48 2.52 12.95
CA PHE A 19 4.39 2.25 12.03
C PHE A 19 3.51 1.12 12.55
N PRO A 20 2.18 1.22 12.37
CA PRO A 20 1.30 0.09 12.57
C PRO A 20 1.77 -1.07 11.69
N TRP A 21 1.87 -2.27 12.25
CA TRP A 21 2.34 -3.46 11.53
C TRP A 21 1.55 -3.74 10.25
N GLN A 22 0.29 -3.29 10.16
CA GLN A 22 -0.53 -3.39 8.95
C GLN A 22 0.11 -2.68 7.75
N VAL A 23 0.75 -1.52 7.98
CA VAL A 23 1.45 -0.76 6.94
C VAL A 23 2.71 -1.51 6.51
N TRP A 24 3.44 -2.10 7.45
CA TRP A 24 4.61 -2.94 7.16
C TRP A 24 4.27 -4.16 6.34
N LEU A 25 3.18 -4.87 6.68
CA LEU A 25 2.75 -6.02 5.90
C LEU A 25 2.26 -5.61 4.51
N PHE A 26 1.52 -4.51 4.41
CA PHE A 26 1.09 -3.99 3.12
C PHE A 26 2.30 -3.63 2.24
N PHE A 27 3.30 -2.98 2.83
CA PHE A 27 4.55 -2.65 2.16
C PHE A 27 5.29 -3.91 1.72
N ALA A 28 5.48 -4.89 2.61
CA ALA A 28 6.15 -6.15 2.30
C ALA A 28 5.43 -6.91 1.17
N PHE A 29 4.10 -7.01 1.25
CA PHE A 29 3.26 -7.61 0.21
C PHE A 29 3.46 -6.90 -1.14
N SER A 30 3.32 -5.57 -1.16
CA SER A 30 3.49 -4.76 -2.37
C SER A 30 4.91 -4.88 -2.93
N SER A 31 5.91 -5.01 -2.08
CA SER A 31 7.31 -5.19 -2.48
C SER A 31 7.54 -6.54 -3.15
N VAL A 32 7.06 -7.61 -2.53
CA VAL A 32 7.16 -8.97 -3.08
C VAL A 32 6.42 -9.04 -4.41
N GLU A 33 5.22 -8.47 -4.48
CA GLU A 33 4.42 -8.40 -5.70
C GLU A 33 5.16 -7.64 -6.81
N SER A 34 5.70 -6.45 -6.53
CA SER A 34 6.52 -5.67 -7.47
C SER A 34 7.70 -6.46 -8.03
N ILE A 35 8.46 -7.11 -7.15
CA ILE A 35 9.69 -7.83 -7.51
C ILE A 35 9.33 -9.05 -8.34
N ALA A 36 8.40 -9.88 -7.86
CA ALA A 36 7.94 -11.06 -8.57
C ALA A 36 7.46 -10.68 -9.98
N LYS A 37 6.68 -9.61 -10.06
CA LYS A 37 6.09 -9.17 -11.31
C LYS A 37 7.11 -8.54 -12.26
N CYS A 38 8.10 -7.80 -11.76
CA CYS A 38 9.26 -7.33 -12.53
C CYS A 38 10.06 -8.50 -13.13
N ILE A 39 10.35 -9.53 -12.32
CA ILE A 39 11.03 -10.75 -12.76
C ILE A 39 10.22 -11.44 -13.86
N LEU A 40 8.91 -11.60 -13.68
CA LEU A 40 8.03 -12.26 -14.65
C LEU A 40 7.93 -11.52 -15.99
N THR A 41 8.05 -10.19 -16.00
CA THR A 41 7.90 -9.39 -17.24
C THR A 41 9.18 -9.22 -18.01
N TRP A 42 10.30 -8.95 -17.32
CA TRP A 42 11.55 -8.60 -18.00
C TRP A 42 12.43 -9.81 -18.29
N ASN A 43 12.14 -10.95 -17.69
CA ASN A 43 12.87 -12.18 -17.99
C ASN A 43 12.08 -13.04 -18.98
N PRO A 44 12.57 -13.17 -20.24
CA PRO A 44 11.87 -13.96 -21.27
C PRO A 44 11.75 -15.44 -20.90
N GLY A 45 12.62 -15.96 -20.03
CA GLY A 45 12.53 -17.33 -19.51
C GLY A 45 11.28 -17.59 -18.66
N PHE A 46 10.65 -16.53 -18.12
CA PHE A 46 9.43 -16.64 -17.32
C PHE A 46 8.16 -16.27 -18.10
N LYS A 47 8.26 -16.05 -19.42
CA LYS A 47 7.11 -15.65 -20.25
C LYS A 47 5.91 -16.61 -20.13
N GLN A 48 6.16 -17.92 -20.18
CA GLN A 48 5.10 -18.94 -20.05
C GLN A 48 4.40 -18.88 -18.68
N ILE A 49 5.17 -18.65 -17.61
CA ILE A 49 4.60 -18.52 -16.26
C ILE A 49 3.75 -17.24 -16.17
N ASN A 50 4.21 -16.13 -16.76
CA ASN A 50 3.43 -14.90 -16.81
C ASN A 50 2.11 -15.10 -17.58
N GLU A 51 2.16 -15.73 -18.76
CA GLU A 51 0.96 -16.08 -19.56
C GLU A 51 0.00 -17.00 -18.81
N LEU A 52 0.51 -17.93 -18.00
CA LEU A 52 -0.30 -18.85 -17.20
C LEU A 52 -0.96 -18.16 -16.00
N VAL A 53 -0.31 -17.17 -15.40
CA VAL A 53 -0.79 -16.46 -14.21
C VAL A 53 -1.76 -15.32 -14.59
N LEU A 54 -1.56 -14.68 -15.74
CA LEU A 54 -2.34 -13.54 -16.23
C LEU A 54 -3.88 -13.73 -16.18
N PRO A 55 -4.44 -14.88 -16.59
CA PRO A 55 -5.89 -15.12 -16.54
C PRO A 55 -6.46 -15.11 -15.11
N TYR A 56 -5.64 -15.44 -14.11
CA TYR A 56 -6.03 -15.54 -12.70
C TYR A 56 -5.79 -14.25 -11.94
N THR A 57 -4.68 -13.57 -12.17
CA THR A 57 -4.36 -12.37 -11.39
C THR A 57 -4.94 -11.12 -12.04
N GLY A 58 -5.10 -11.10 -13.37
CA GLY A 58 -5.49 -9.90 -14.08
C GLY A 58 -4.47 -8.78 -14.01
N TRP A 59 -3.27 -9.07 -13.53
CA TRP A 59 -2.21 -8.07 -13.33
C TRP A 59 -1.57 -7.76 -14.68
N SER A 60 -2.20 -6.84 -15.41
CA SER A 60 -1.56 -6.12 -16.51
C SER A 60 -0.63 -5.02 -15.98
N ASP A 61 0.06 -4.34 -16.90
CA ASP A 61 1.11 -3.34 -16.67
C ASP A 61 0.73 -2.16 -15.72
N ALA A 62 -0.55 -1.98 -15.40
CA ALA A 62 -1.03 -0.89 -14.53
C ALA A 62 -0.71 -1.10 -13.03
N TRP A 63 -0.56 -2.34 -12.54
CA TRP A 63 -0.26 -2.59 -11.12
C TRP A 63 1.19 -2.23 -10.74
N TYR A 64 2.10 -2.22 -11.70
CA TYR A 64 3.49 -1.80 -11.55
C TYR A 64 3.59 -0.33 -11.19
N LEU A 65 2.72 0.52 -11.76
CA LEU A 65 2.63 1.92 -11.37
C LEU A 65 2.20 2.06 -9.92
N PHE A 66 1.27 1.22 -9.46
CA PHE A 66 0.81 1.24 -8.09
C PHE A 66 1.97 1.00 -7.12
N ALA A 67 2.73 -0.07 -7.34
CA ALA A 67 3.78 -0.45 -6.42
C ALA A 67 5.06 0.40 -6.57
N ALA A 68 5.38 0.84 -7.79
CA ALA A 68 6.46 1.78 -8.07
C ALA A 68 6.20 3.18 -7.51
N VAL A 69 4.94 3.63 -7.40
CA VAL A 69 4.59 4.91 -6.76
C VAL A 69 4.60 4.80 -5.23
N MET A 70 4.32 3.61 -4.68
CA MET A 70 4.30 3.37 -3.23
C MET A 70 5.69 3.31 -2.60
N PHE A 71 6.68 2.77 -3.33
CA PHE A 71 8.03 2.51 -2.82
C PHE A 71 8.82 3.78 -2.42
N PRO A 72 8.88 4.82 -3.27
CA PRO A 72 9.59 6.06 -2.96
C PRO A 72 8.94 6.75 -1.76
N PHE A 73 7.62 6.70 -1.63
CA PHE A 73 6.92 7.42 -0.59
C PHE A 73 7.25 6.87 0.81
N VAL A 74 7.23 5.54 1.01
CA VAL A 74 7.52 4.96 2.33
C VAL A 74 8.99 5.13 2.69
N LEU A 75 9.92 4.85 1.76
CA LEU A 75 11.35 4.95 2.03
C LEU A 75 11.82 6.38 2.21
N VAL A 76 11.40 7.30 1.34
CA VAL A 76 11.81 8.71 1.41
C VAL A 76 11.17 9.35 2.63
N PHE A 77 9.87 9.20 2.87
CA PHE A 77 9.24 9.89 4.01
C PHE A 77 9.60 9.27 5.35
N SER A 78 9.59 7.95 5.51
CA SER A 78 9.92 7.35 6.83
C SER A 78 11.37 7.61 7.24
N PHE A 79 12.29 7.60 6.27
CA PHE A 79 13.71 7.75 6.55
C PHE A 79 14.16 9.21 6.58
N LEU A 80 13.69 10.07 5.67
CA LEU A 80 14.09 11.48 5.66
C LEU A 80 13.35 12.32 6.71
N SER A 81 12.06 12.08 6.97
CA SER A 81 11.28 12.98 7.84
C SER A 81 11.81 13.01 9.28
N GLY A 82 12.19 11.85 9.84
CA GLY A 82 12.67 11.72 11.21
C GLY A 82 14.16 12.02 11.40
N ARG A 83 15.02 11.61 10.45
CA ARG A 83 16.48 11.76 10.61
C ARG A 83 17.06 13.01 9.95
N VAL A 84 16.49 13.45 8.83
CA VAL A 84 17.07 14.52 8.02
C VAL A 84 16.32 15.83 8.23
N LEU A 85 15.00 15.80 8.20
CA LEU A 85 14.16 17.00 8.24
C LEU A 85 13.79 17.47 9.66
N LYS A 86 14.05 16.66 10.70
CA LYS A 86 13.73 16.94 12.11
C LYS A 86 12.31 17.50 12.29
N LEU A 87 11.34 16.95 11.55
CA LEU A 87 9.96 17.45 11.59
C LEU A 87 9.31 17.13 12.93
N PRO A 88 8.43 18.01 13.44
CA PRO A 88 7.66 17.72 14.64
C PRO A 88 6.77 16.49 14.41
N ARG A 89 6.61 15.65 15.45
CA ARG A 89 5.87 14.37 15.40
C ARG A 89 4.48 14.52 14.76
N GLN A 90 3.77 15.61 15.04
CA GLN A 90 2.43 15.86 14.52
C GLN A 90 2.42 15.99 12.99
N GLU A 91 3.39 16.70 12.41
CA GLU A 91 3.49 16.85 10.95
C GLU A 91 3.84 15.52 10.27
N VAL A 92 4.71 14.74 10.91
CA VAL A 92 5.03 13.38 10.47
C VAL A 92 3.77 12.52 10.44
N LEU A 93 2.96 12.52 11.51
CA LEU A 93 1.70 11.74 11.55
C LEU A 93 0.69 12.20 10.48
N LYS A 94 0.53 13.51 10.26
CA LYS A 94 -0.36 14.05 9.21
C LYS A 94 0.07 13.60 7.82
N MET A 95 1.37 13.63 7.52
CA MET A 95 1.89 13.15 6.23
C MET A 95 1.59 11.67 6.02
N HIS A 96 1.78 10.83 7.05
CA HIS A 96 1.45 9.41 6.99
C HIS A 96 -0.05 9.15 6.81
N ALA A 97 -0.91 9.90 7.50
CA ALA A 97 -2.35 9.82 7.32
C ALA A 97 -2.78 10.21 5.89
N GLY A 98 -2.13 11.22 5.31
CA GLY A 98 -2.28 11.62 3.90
C GLY A 98 -1.89 10.51 2.94
N TYR A 99 -0.71 9.91 3.14
CA TYR A 99 -0.24 8.77 2.36
C TYR A 99 -1.21 7.58 2.43
N LEU A 100 -1.66 7.20 3.63
CA LEU A 100 -2.66 6.13 3.76
C LEU A 100 -3.97 6.46 3.04
N SER A 101 -4.39 7.72 3.04
CA SER A 101 -5.56 8.16 2.27
C SER A 101 -5.37 7.93 0.77
N PHE A 102 -4.17 8.25 0.25
CA PHE A 102 -3.81 8.03 -1.14
C PHE A 102 -3.78 6.53 -1.50
N CYS A 103 -3.12 5.68 -0.70
CA CYS A 103 -3.10 4.23 -0.94
C CYS A 103 -4.51 3.64 -1.02
N ARG A 104 -5.38 4.05 -0.11
CA ARG A 104 -6.78 3.61 -0.09
C ARG A 104 -7.52 4.03 -1.36
N TRP A 105 -7.30 5.26 -1.82
CA TRP A 105 -7.93 5.74 -3.04
C TRP A 105 -7.50 4.93 -4.26
N LEU A 106 -6.20 4.66 -4.39
CA LEU A 106 -5.73 3.79 -5.45
C LEU A 106 -6.29 2.35 -5.32
N LEU A 107 -6.37 1.77 -4.12
CA LEU A 107 -6.97 0.45 -3.93
C LEU A 107 -8.44 0.41 -4.36
N MET A 108 -9.20 1.47 -4.09
CA MET A 108 -10.59 1.59 -4.58
C MET A 108 -10.66 1.64 -6.11
N LEU A 109 -9.75 2.36 -6.76
CA LEU A 109 -9.65 2.34 -8.22
C LEU A 109 -9.31 0.95 -8.76
N ALA A 110 -8.38 0.24 -8.12
CA ALA A 110 -7.98 -1.10 -8.51
C ALA A 110 -9.13 -2.11 -8.37
N ILE A 111 -9.91 -2.02 -7.30
CA ILE A 111 -11.12 -2.82 -7.10
C ILE A 111 -12.13 -2.52 -8.22
N THR A 112 -12.38 -1.23 -8.49
CA THR A 112 -13.36 -0.80 -9.48
C THR A 112 -12.95 -1.25 -10.88
N SER A 113 -11.68 -1.07 -11.26
CA SER A 113 -11.17 -1.54 -12.55
C SER A 113 -11.18 -3.06 -12.65
N GLY A 114 -10.91 -3.78 -11.56
CA GLY A 114 -11.02 -5.23 -11.47
C GLY A 114 -12.44 -5.74 -11.71
N ILE A 115 -13.44 -5.10 -11.10
CA ILE A 115 -14.87 -5.41 -11.29
C ILE A 115 -15.29 -5.13 -12.74
N ILE A 116 -14.99 -3.94 -13.26
CA ILE A 116 -15.34 -3.53 -14.62
C ILE A 116 -14.69 -4.46 -15.65
N GLY A 117 -13.40 -4.75 -15.48
CA GLY A 117 -12.65 -5.63 -16.37
C GLY A 117 -13.20 -7.06 -16.35
N PHE A 118 -13.56 -7.60 -15.18
CA PHE A 118 -14.21 -8.91 -15.12
C PHE A 118 -15.59 -8.88 -15.79
N ALA A 119 -16.43 -7.90 -15.49
CA ALA A 119 -17.77 -7.79 -16.06
C ALA A 119 -17.78 -7.65 -17.59
N TRP A 120 -16.78 -6.97 -18.17
CA TRP A 120 -16.67 -6.82 -19.63
C TRP A 120 -16.07 -8.02 -20.34
N HIS A 121 -15.19 -8.79 -19.70
CA HIS A 121 -14.43 -9.83 -20.39
C HIS A 121 -14.83 -11.26 -20.02
N TYR A 122 -15.54 -11.46 -18.91
CA TYR A 122 -16.00 -12.78 -18.50
C TYR A 122 -16.98 -13.38 -19.51
N GLY A 123 -16.71 -14.61 -19.96
CA GLY A 123 -17.56 -15.34 -20.90
C GLY A 123 -17.45 -14.92 -22.37
N ARG A 124 -16.47 -14.06 -22.73
CA ARG A 124 -16.15 -13.75 -24.14
C ARG A 124 -15.28 -14.83 -24.76
N GLU A 125 -15.29 -14.94 -26.09
CA GLU A 125 -14.46 -15.89 -26.83
C GLU A 125 -12.99 -15.48 -26.77
N ASP A 126 -12.12 -16.44 -26.42
CA ASP A 126 -10.72 -16.17 -26.10
C ASP A 126 -9.77 -16.28 -27.30
N PHE A 127 -10.23 -16.72 -28.48
CA PHE A 127 -9.47 -16.92 -29.74
C PHE A 127 -8.04 -17.52 -29.59
N GLY A 128 -7.79 -18.29 -28.52
CA GLY A 128 -6.45 -18.83 -28.21
C GLY A 128 -5.43 -17.80 -27.69
N ASN A 129 -5.85 -16.56 -27.41
CA ASN A 129 -5.01 -15.51 -26.87
C ASN A 129 -5.05 -15.52 -25.32
N PRO A 130 -3.95 -15.87 -24.62
CA PRO A 130 -3.94 -15.96 -23.16
C PRO A 130 -4.20 -14.61 -22.47
N TYR A 131 -4.00 -13.49 -23.17
CA TYR A 131 -4.28 -12.14 -22.65
C TYR A 131 -5.78 -11.81 -22.62
N LEU A 132 -6.60 -12.57 -23.34
CA LEU A 132 -8.07 -12.42 -23.37
C LEU A 132 -8.77 -13.39 -22.42
N MET A 133 -8.09 -14.46 -22.00
CA MET A 133 -8.64 -15.44 -21.06
C MET A 133 -8.94 -14.83 -19.69
N VAL A 134 -10.15 -15.10 -19.18
CA VAL A 134 -10.62 -14.65 -17.88
C VAL A 134 -11.02 -15.85 -17.03
N SER A 135 -10.24 -16.14 -15.99
CA SER A 135 -10.59 -17.16 -15.01
C SER A 135 -11.73 -16.68 -14.10
N PRO A 136 -12.67 -17.56 -13.68
CA PRO A 136 -13.65 -17.25 -12.63
C PRO A 136 -13.01 -16.84 -11.31
N TRP A 137 -11.73 -17.20 -11.08
CA TRP A 137 -10.97 -16.84 -9.89
C TRP A 137 -10.34 -15.45 -9.95
N LYS A 138 -10.39 -14.76 -11.10
CA LYS A 138 -9.81 -13.43 -11.29
C LYS A 138 -10.30 -12.39 -10.28
N PRO A 139 -11.59 -12.33 -9.92
CA PRO A 139 -12.09 -11.41 -8.90
C PRO A 139 -11.43 -11.60 -7.52
N VAL A 140 -10.94 -12.80 -7.18
CA VAL A 140 -10.24 -13.00 -5.90
C VAL A 140 -8.98 -12.13 -5.83
N TRP A 141 -8.21 -12.10 -6.91
CA TRP A 141 -6.96 -11.35 -6.97
C TRP A 141 -7.16 -9.87 -7.28
N THR A 142 -8.15 -9.50 -8.08
CA THR A 142 -8.38 -8.11 -8.49
C THR A 142 -9.33 -7.33 -7.57
N VAL A 143 -10.15 -8.01 -6.78
CA VAL A 143 -11.16 -7.40 -5.91
C VAL A 143 -10.92 -7.77 -4.45
N VAL A 144 -10.89 -9.06 -4.12
CA VAL A 144 -10.85 -9.52 -2.72
C VAL A 144 -9.53 -9.14 -2.04
N VAL A 145 -8.39 -9.40 -2.69
CA VAL A 145 -7.07 -9.05 -2.13
C VAL A 145 -6.91 -7.53 -1.93
N PRO A 146 -7.21 -6.66 -2.92
CA PRO A 146 -7.23 -5.22 -2.70
C PRO A 146 -8.22 -4.76 -1.62
N ALA A 147 -9.41 -5.36 -1.53
CA ALA A 147 -10.41 -5.04 -0.51
C ALA A 147 -9.93 -5.41 0.90
N PHE A 148 -9.24 -6.54 1.05
CA PHE A 148 -8.58 -6.94 2.29
C PHE A 148 -7.57 -5.87 2.75
N TRP A 149 -6.69 -5.42 1.85
CA TRP A 149 -5.72 -4.38 2.17
C TRP A 149 -6.39 -3.03 2.45
N LEU A 150 -7.44 -2.67 1.72
CA LEU A 150 -8.21 -1.46 1.95
C LEU A 150 -8.78 -1.45 3.39
N TRP A 151 -9.32 -2.58 3.84
CA TRP A 151 -9.81 -2.75 5.20
C TRP A 151 -8.67 -2.62 6.24
N MET A 152 -7.56 -3.32 6.03
CA MET A 152 -6.39 -3.28 6.92
C MET A 152 -5.80 -1.88 7.08
N LEU A 153 -5.62 -1.16 5.96
CA LEU A 153 -5.12 0.22 5.98
C LEU A 153 -6.14 1.20 6.58
N SER A 154 -7.44 0.88 6.50
CA SER A 154 -8.48 1.67 7.17
C SER A 154 -8.37 1.59 8.69
N ILE A 155 -8.05 0.41 9.23
CA ILE A 155 -7.80 0.22 10.66
C ILE A 155 -6.57 1.02 11.09
N ALA A 156 -5.47 0.91 10.33
CA ALA A 156 -4.24 1.66 10.62
C ALA A 156 -4.46 3.18 10.63
N ARG A 157 -5.22 3.71 9.67
CA ARG A 157 -5.54 5.14 9.58
C ARG A 157 -6.34 5.65 10.78
N ARG A 158 -7.34 4.89 11.24
CA ARG A 158 -8.14 5.28 12.42
C ARG A 158 -7.27 5.43 13.66
N ARG A 159 -6.29 4.53 13.84
CA ARG A 159 -5.32 4.60 14.94
C ARG A 159 -4.45 5.85 14.84
N MET A 160 -3.91 6.15 13.66
CA MET A 160 -3.12 7.38 13.46
C MET A 160 -3.92 8.65 13.71
N ASN A 161 -5.17 8.72 13.24
CA ASN A 161 -6.00 9.89 13.47
C ASN A 161 -6.24 10.12 14.98
N ALA A 162 -6.50 9.06 15.75
CA ALA A 162 -6.64 9.17 17.20
C ALA A 162 -5.36 9.67 17.88
N GLU A 163 -4.18 9.27 17.40
CA GLU A 163 -2.90 9.80 17.90
C GLU A 163 -2.70 11.28 17.53
N ILE A 164 -3.09 11.69 16.32
CA ILE A 164 -3.02 13.09 15.89
C ILE A 164 -3.89 13.97 16.78
N ASP A 165 -5.12 13.52 17.06
CA ASP A 165 -6.07 14.24 17.90
C ASP A 165 -5.53 14.36 19.33
N ALA A 166 -4.93 13.30 19.88
CA ALA A 166 -4.31 13.30 21.21
C ALA A 166 -3.10 14.25 21.31
N CYS A 167 -2.36 14.48 20.22
CA CYS A 167 -1.26 15.44 20.18
C CYS A 167 -1.71 16.90 19.99
N SER A 168 -2.99 17.14 19.68
CA SER A 168 -3.54 18.48 19.44
C SER A 168 -4.18 19.12 20.67
N GLN A 169 -4.37 18.35 21.74
CA GLN A 169 -4.87 18.80 23.05
C GLN A 169 -3.71 19.23 23.95
#